data_AF-A0AAJ2FAZ5-F1
#
_entry.id   AF-A0AAJ2FAZ5-F1
#
_cell.length_a   1.000
_cell.length_b   1.000
_cell.length_c   1.000
_cell.angle_alpha   90.00
_cell.angle_beta   90.00
_cell.angle_gamma   90.00
#
_symmetry.space_group_name_H-M   'P 1'
#
loop_
_entity.id
_entity.type
_entity.pdbx_description
1 polymer ?
#
loop_
_entity_poly.entity_id
_entity_poly.type
_entity_poly.pdbx_seq_one_letter_code
_entity_poly.pdbx_strand_id
1 'polypeptide(L)'
;MGEATKEVHDMTRRRITIALAVVAGLLGIVHLALATLIFGIWTTDVLWFVGTGVAIVIAAAANLIAVNAPDRAGRSILVIINAMMAGFFAAAWSVLPGPQVIVGGILFAGLAVCAWTTERGHRPS
;
A
#
# COMPACT_ATOMS: atom_id res chain seq x y z
N MET A 1 15.04 -29.01 -11.37
CA MET A 1 13.62 -28.82 -10.97
C MET A 1 13.41 -27.67 -9.97
N GLY A 2 14.38 -27.33 -9.11
CA GLY A 2 14.23 -26.24 -8.12
C GLY A 2 14.32 -24.80 -8.67
N GLU A 3 14.98 -24.58 -9.80
CA GLU A 3 15.22 -23.23 -10.35
C GLU A 3 13.98 -22.65 -11.06
N ALA A 4 13.37 -23.41 -11.96
CA ALA A 4 12.12 -23.02 -12.63
C ALA A 4 10.96 -22.71 -11.66
N THR A 5 10.90 -23.41 -10.52
CA THR A 5 9.86 -23.19 -9.50
C THR A 5 10.07 -21.87 -8.76
N LYS A 6 11.33 -21.47 -8.52
CA LYS A 6 11.66 -20.17 -7.89
C LYS A 6 11.31 -19.01 -8.82
N GLU A 7 11.63 -19.13 -10.10
CA GLU A 7 11.35 -18.09 -11.10
C GLU A 7 9.85 -17.80 -11.23
N VAL A 8 9.02 -18.86 -11.27
CA VAL A 8 7.55 -18.72 -11.31
C VAL A 8 7.02 -18.02 -10.06
N HIS A 9 7.54 -18.36 -8.86
CA HIS A 9 7.13 -17.70 -7.62
C HIS A 9 7.50 -16.22 -7.58
N ASP A 10 8.70 -15.87 -8.03
CA ASP A 10 9.17 -14.47 -8.05
C ASP A 10 8.38 -13.62 -9.04
N MET A 11 8.10 -14.16 -10.24
CA MET A 11 7.20 -13.50 -11.21
C MET A 11 5.79 -13.29 -10.64
N THR A 12 5.25 -14.29 -9.95
CA THR A 12 3.90 -14.21 -9.37
C THR A 12 3.83 -13.14 -8.29
N ARG A 13 4.82 -13.10 -7.38
CA ARG A 13 4.93 -12.06 -6.33
C ARG A 13 4.99 -10.67 -6.93
N ARG A 14 5.85 -10.48 -7.94
CA ARG A 14 5.98 -9.20 -8.66
C ARG A 14 4.65 -8.74 -9.26
N ARG A 15 3.94 -9.64 -9.94
CA ARG A 15 2.63 -9.33 -10.54
C ARG A 15 1.59 -8.95 -9.48
N ILE A 16 1.54 -9.66 -8.36
CA ILE A 16 0.64 -9.34 -7.24
C ILE A 16 0.95 -7.97 -6.66
N THR A 17 2.22 -7.65 -6.39
CA THR A 17 2.62 -6.34 -5.86
C THR A 17 2.22 -5.22 -6.82
N ILE A 18 2.48 -5.39 -8.12
CA ILE A 18 2.09 -4.40 -9.14
C ILE A 18 0.57 -4.24 -9.19
N ALA A 19 -0.19 -5.34 -9.24
CA ALA A 19 -1.64 -5.29 -9.29
C ALA A 19 -2.22 -4.58 -8.05
N LEU A 20 -1.72 -4.92 -6.86
CA LEU A 20 -2.17 -4.30 -5.62
C LEU A 20 -1.81 -2.81 -5.56
N ALA A 21 -0.62 -2.44 -6.02
CA ALA A 21 -0.21 -1.04 -6.08
C ALA A 21 -1.02 -0.23 -7.11
N VAL A 22 -1.36 -0.81 -8.26
CA VAL A 22 -2.24 -0.16 -9.26
C VAL A 22 -3.64 0.03 -8.69
N VAL A 23 -4.22 -0.99 -8.07
CA VAL A 23 -5.54 -0.90 -7.41
C VAL A 23 -5.50 0.17 -6.31
N ALA A 24 -4.45 0.19 -5.49
CA ALA A 24 -4.24 1.23 -4.49
C ALA A 24 -4.23 2.62 -5.14
N GLY A 25 -3.41 2.83 -6.17
CA GLY A 25 -3.30 4.14 -6.83
C GLY A 25 -4.62 4.63 -7.40
N LEU A 26 -5.36 3.74 -8.10
CA LEU A 26 -6.69 4.06 -8.61
C LEU A 26 -7.68 4.40 -7.50
N LEU A 27 -7.69 3.62 -6.41
CA LEU A 27 -8.54 3.87 -5.26
C LEU A 27 -8.21 5.22 -4.61
N GLY A 28 -6.93 5.54 -4.42
CA GLY A 28 -6.48 6.82 -3.87
C GLY A 28 -6.89 8.02 -4.73
N ILE A 29 -6.78 7.90 -6.06
CA ILE A 29 -7.24 8.92 -7.01
C ILE A 29 -8.75 9.13 -6.90
N VAL A 30 -9.54 8.04 -6.89
CA VAL A 30 -10.99 8.11 -6.70
C VAL A 30 -11.31 8.79 -5.36
N HIS A 31 -10.58 8.46 -4.30
CA HIS A 31 -10.76 9.07 -2.98
C HIS A 31 -10.50 10.59 -3.02
N LEU A 32 -9.43 11.04 -3.67
CA LEU A 32 -9.15 12.47 -3.82
C LEU A 32 -10.22 13.19 -4.67
N ALA A 33 -10.68 12.57 -5.76
CA ALA A 33 -11.71 13.14 -6.62
C ALA A 33 -13.07 13.23 -5.90
N LEU A 34 -13.45 12.20 -5.14
CA LEU A 34 -14.68 12.24 -4.36
C LEU A 34 -14.62 13.27 -3.25
N ALA A 35 -13.43 13.53 -2.68
CA ALA A 35 -13.26 14.53 -1.65
C ALA A 35 -13.69 15.93 -2.13
N THR A 36 -13.27 16.30 -3.35
CA THR A 36 -13.58 17.62 -3.92
C THR A 36 -15.00 17.73 -4.44
N LEU A 37 -15.61 16.61 -4.85
CA LEU A 37 -16.95 16.59 -5.43
C LEU A 37 -18.06 16.49 -4.38
N ILE A 38 -17.82 15.80 -3.26
CA ILE A 38 -18.84 15.53 -2.24
C ILE A 38 -18.84 16.60 -1.14
N PHE A 39 -17.67 17.08 -0.74
CA PHE A 39 -17.56 17.97 0.41
C PHE A 39 -17.50 19.44 -0.01
N GLY A 40 -18.53 20.20 0.36
CA GLY A 40 -18.59 21.65 0.12
C GLY A 40 -17.91 22.51 1.20
N ILE A 41 -17.53 21.92 2.34
CA ILE A 41 -16.93 22.61 3.49
C ILE A 41 -15.79 21.76 4.04
N TRP A 42 -14.66 22.37 4.38
CA TRP A 42 -13.53 21.68 5.02
C TRP A 42 -13.85 21.35 6.49
N THR A 43 -13.92 20.06 6.80
CA THR A 43 -14.00 19.53 8.16
C THR A 43 -12.86 18.55 8.43
N THR A 44 -12.70 18.10 9.67
CA THR A 44 -11.73 17.05 10.03
C THR A 44 -11.96 15.76 9.23
N ASP A 45 -13.22 15.41 8.95
CA ASP A 45 -13.56 14.23 8.15
C ASP A 45 -13.08 14.37 6.70
N VAL A 46 -13.24 15.57 6.12
CA VAL A 46 -12.76 15.88 4.77
C VAL A 46 -11.24 15.83 4.72
N LEU A 47 -10.57 16.43 5.73
CA LEU A 47 -9.12 16.40 5.82
C LEU A 47 -8.59 14.97 5.97
N TRP A 48 -9.28 14.14 6.74
CA TRP A 48 -8.97 12.71 6.88
C TRP A 48 -9.16 11.96 5.56
N PHE A 49 -10.26 12.22 4.85
CA PHE A 49 -10.58 11.62 3.56
C PHE A 49 -9.52 11.98 2.51
N VAL A 50 -9.19 13.26 2.39
CA VAL A 50 -8.12 13.75 1.49
C VAL A 50 -6.77 13.15 1.89
N GLY A 51 -6.41 13.21 3.18
CA GLY A 51 -5.15 12.68 3.69
C GLY A 51 -4.99 11.18 3.43
N THR A 52 -6.07 10.42 3.60
CA THR A 52 -6.13 8.99 3.25
C THR A 52 -5.87 8.78 1.76
N GLY A 53 -6.51 9.58 0.89
CA GLY A 53 -6.34 9.49 -0.55
C GLY A 53 -4.89 9.77 -0.97
N VAL A 54 -4.29 10.82 -0.42
CA VAL A 54 -2.87 11.16 -0.66
C VAL A 54 -1.96 10.03 -0.18
N ALA A 55 -2.17 9.52 1.04
CA ALA A 55 -1.35 8.45 1.60
C ALA A 55 -1.41 7.17 0.73
N ILE A 56 -2.59 6.81 0.25
CA ILE A 56 -2.80 5.65 -0.63
C ILE A 56 -2.06 5.84 -1.97
N VAL A 57 -2.15 7.03 -2.60
CA VAL A 57 -1.44 7.32 -3.86
C VAL A 57 0.08 7.25 -3.69
N ILE A 58 0.61 7.85 -2.62
CA ILE A 58 2.05 7.83 -2.33
C ILE A 58 2.51 6.39 -2.09
N ALA A 59 1.76 5.61 -1.32
CA ALA A 59 2.07 4.22 -1.05
C ALA A 59 2.07 3.38 -2.34
N ALA A 60 1.09 3.57 -3.21
CA ALA A 60 1.04 2.92 -4.52
C ALA A 60 2.30 3.22 -5.35
N ALA A 61 2.68 4.49 -5.47
CA ALA A 61 3.88 4.91 -6.20
C ALA A 61 5.15 4.29 -5.60
N ALA A 62 5.31 4.35 -4.28
CA ALA A 62 6.46 3.78 -3.59
C ALA A 62 6.59 2.27 -3.80
N ASN A 63 5.47 1.54 -3.74
CA ASN A 63 5.46 0.09 -3.99
C ASN A 63 5.81 -0.24 -5.45
N LEU A 64 5.35 0.55 -6.43
CA LEU A 64 5.71 0.35 -7.84
C LEU A 64 7.22 0.60 -8.09
N ILE A 65 7.79 1.63 -7.47
CA ILE A 65 9.22 1.93 -7.58
C ILE A 65 10.05 0.78 -6.95
N ALA A 66 9.68 0.33 -5.75
CA ALA A 66 10.44 -0.68 -5.01
C ALA A 66 10.45 -2.08 -5.67
N VAL A 67 9.46 -2.39 -6.51
CA VAL A 67 9.41 -3.66 -7.26
C VAL A 67 10.64 -3.87 -8.13
N ASN A 68 11.17 -2.80 -8.74
CA ASN A 68 12.36 -2.88 -9.60
C ASN A 68 13.65 -2.42 -8.88
N ALA A 69 13.54 -1.98 -7.63
CA ALA A 69 14.68 -1.45 -6.88
C ALA A 69 15.58 -2.60 -6.38
N PRO A 70 16.90 -2.56 -6.63
CA PRO A 70 17.83 -3.57 -6.15
C PRO A 70 18.18 -3.41 -4.66
N ASP A 71 17.87 -2.25 -4.07
CA ASP A 71 18.30 -1.92 -2.72
C ASP A 71 17.38 -2.57 -1.66
N ARG A 72 18.02 -3.20 -0.67
CA ARG A 72 17.32 -3.79 0.47
C ARG A 72 16.77 -2.76 1.42
N ALA A 73 17.57 -1.73 1.72
CA ALA A 73 17.24 -0.75 2.73
C ALA A 73 15.92 -0.03 2.41
N GLY A 74 15.72 0.40 1.16
CA GLY A 74 14.48 1.03 0.70
C GLY A 74 13.30 0.07 0.72
N ARG A 75 13.50 -1.21 0.41
CA ARG A 75 12.45 -2.24 0.57
C ARG A 75 12.06 -2.44 2.04
N SER A 76 13.01 -2.53 2.96
CA SER A 76 12.71 -2.65 4.39
C SER A 76 11.99 -1.41 4.92
N ILE A 77 12.42 -0.21 4.52
CA ILE A 77 11.74 1.05 4.84
C ILE A 77 10.29 1.02 4.33
N LEU A 78 10.07 0.56 3.10
CA LEU A 78 8.72 0.46 2.54
C LEU A 78 7.82 -0.52 3.32
N VAL A 79 8.36 -1.66 3.75
CA VAL A 79 7.64 -2.60 4.63
C VAL A 79 7.22 -1.90 5.92
N ILE A 80 8.14 -1.18 6.55
CA ILE A 80 7.87 -0.44 7.79
C ILE A 80 6.80 0.61 7.57
N ILE A 81 6.89 1.40 6.50
CA ILE A 81 5.88 2.42 6.15
C ILE A 81 4.51 1.76 5.96
N ASN A 82 4.40 0.73 5.13
CA ASN A 82 3.12 0.04 4.89
C ASN A 82 2.54 -0.55 6.19
N ALA A 83 3.38 -1.14 7.05
CA ALA A 83 2.96 -1.70 8.32
C ALA A 83 2.50 -0.62 9.32
N MET A 84 3.23 0.49 9.41
CA MET A 84 2.85 1.63 10.24
C MET A 84 1.52 2.23 9.78
N MET A 85 1.32 2.37 8.47
CA MET A 85 0.06 2.85 7.91
C MET A 85 -1.09 1.88 8.22
N ALA A 86 -0.88 0.57 8.08
CA ALA A 86 -1.89 -0.41 8.46
C ALA A 86 -2.26 -0.29 9.95
N GLY A 87 -1.27 -0.14 10.83
CA GLY A 87 -1.48 0.10 12.27
C GLY A 87 -2.20 1.42 12.56
N PHE A 88 -1.87 2.48 11.83
CA PHE A 88 -2.53 3.78 11.94
C PHE A 88 -4.01 3.68 11.56
N PHE A 89 -4.34 2.99 10.47
CA PHE A 89 -5.73 2.73 10.08
C PHE A 89 -6.46 1.86 11.12
N ALA A 90 -5.81 0.83 11.67
CA ALA A 90 -6.40 0.05 12.75
C ALA A 90 -6.71 0.90 13.99
N ALA A 91 -5.82 1.81 14.38
CA ALA A 91 -6.05 2.73 15.49
C ALA A 91 -7.17 3.74 15.20
N ALA A 92 -7.22 4.25 13.96
CA ALA A 92 -8.22 5.22 13.51
C ALA A 92 -9.66 4.69 13.59
N TRP A 93 -9.86 3.36 13.60
CA TRP A 93 -11.17 2.73 13.75
C TRP A 93 -11.93 3.22 15.00
N SER A 94 -11.21 3.50 16.09
CA SER A 94 -11.82 3.98 17.33
C SER A 94 -12.36 5.42 17.25
N VAL A 95 -11.90 6.20 16.27
CA VAL A 95 -12.24 7.62 16.11
C VAL A 95 -13.20 7.83 14.93
N LEU A 96 -12.95 7.14 13.81
CA LEU A 96 -13.66 7.30 12.55
C LEU A 96 -14.04 5.92 11.96
N PRO A 97 -14.97 5.18 12.59
CA PRO A 97 -15.40 3.89 12.08
C PRO A 97 -16.09 4.08 10.73
N GLY A 98 -15.49 3.55 9.67
CA GLY A 98 -16.03 3.67 8.32
C GLY A 98 -15.39 2.70 7.34
N PRO A 99 -16.04 2.44 6.19
CA PRO A 99 -15.53 1.49 5.19
C PRO A 99 -14.11 1.81 4.73
N GLN A 100 -13.78 3.09 4.59
CA GLN A 100 -12.45 3.56 4.19
C GLN A 100 -11.34 3.11 5.14
N VAL A 101 -11.64 3.00 6.45
CA VAL A 101 -10.65 2.62 7.45
C VAL A 101 -10.33 1.13 7.34
N ILE A 102 -11.34 0.29 7.13
CA ILE A 102 -11.14 -1.15 6.93
C ILE A 102 -10.42 -1.39 5.61
N VAL A 103 -10.89 -0.78 4.52
CA VAL A 103 -10.32 -0.97 3.17
C VAL A 103 -8.88 -0.50 3.14
N GLY A 104 -8.58 0.70 3.67
CA GLY A 104 -7.22 1.22 3.76
C GLY A 104 -6.32 0.34 4.62
N GLY A 105 -6.79 -0.11 5.79
CA GLY A 105 -6.04 -1.01 6.66
C GLY A 105 -5.66 -2.32 5.98
N ILE A 106 -6.62 -2.99 5.32
CA ILE A 106 -6.38 -4.23 4.57
C ILE A 106 -5.39 -3.98 3.41
N LEU A 107 -5.55 -2.88 2.68
CA LEU A 107 -4.68 -2.53 1.57
C LEU A 107 -3.23 -2.36 2.02
N PHE A 108 -3.00 -1.56 3.06
CA PHE A 108 -1.66 -1.32 3.61
C PHE A 108 -1.05 -2.59 4.21
N ALA A 109 -1.85 -3.43 4.88
CA ALA A 109 -1.39 -4.73 5.36
C ALA A 109 -0.97 -5.65 4.20
N GLY A 110 -1.77 -5.70 3.13
CA GLY A 110 -1.44 -6.46 1.92
C GLY A 110 -0.15 -5.98 1.26
N LEU A 111 0.04 -4.67 1.13
CA LEU A 111 1.27 -4.07 0.59
C LEU A 111 2.48 -4.38 1.49
N ALA A 112 2.32 -4.34 2.81
CA ALA A 112 3.38 -4.72 3.76
C ALA A 112 3.81 -6.18 3.58
N VAL A 113 2.85 -7.10 3.47
CA VAL A 113 3.12 -8.54 3.24
C VAL A 113 3.80 -8.77 1.89
N CYS A 114 3.35 -8.11 0.83
CA CYS A 114 3.94 -8.21 -0.51
C CYS A 114 5.38 -7.68 -0.53
N ALA A 115 5.63 -6.53 0.10
CA ALA A 115 6.97 -5.95 0.19
C ALA A 115 7.92 -6.83 1.02
N TRP A 116 7.45 -7.38 2.14
CA TRP A 116 8.25 -8.24 3.03
C TRP A 116 8.64 -9.56 2.38
N THR A 117 7.71 -10.18 1.66
CA THR A 117 7.98 -11.43 0.94
C THR A 117 8.93 -11.22 -0.23
N THR A 118 8.93 -10.03 -0.85
CA THR A 118 9.89 -9.65 -1.89
C THR A 118 11.29 -9.40 -1.33
N GLU A 119 11.40 -8.76 -0.17
CA GLU A 119 12.69 -8.53 0.52
C GLU A 119 13.41 -9.85 0.86
N ARG A 120 12.67 -10.85 1.38
CA ARG A 120 13.24 -12.15 1.75
C ARG A 120 13.77 -12.97 0.58
N GLY A 121 13.16 -12.83 -0.61
CA GLY A 121 13.60 -13.53 -1.82
C GLY A 121 14.99 -13.11 -2.28
N HIS A 122 15.40 -11.87 -1.97
CA HIS A 122 16.69 -11.30 -2.37
C HIS A 122 17.80 -11.51 -1.32
N ARG A 123 17.81 -12.65 -0.60
CA ARG A 123 18.95 -13.08 0.24
C ARG A 123 20.01 -13.72 -0.66
N PRO A 124 21.15 -13.06 -0.94
CA PRO A 124 22.29 -13.79 -1.47
C PRO A 124 22.67 -14.84 -0.41
N SER A 125 22.64 -16.10 -0.84
CA SER A 125 23.19 -17.25 -0.09
C SER A 125 24.69 -17.14 0.02
#